data_AF-A0A060CID7-F1
#
_entry.id   AF-A0A060CID7-F1
#
_cell.length_a   1.000
_cell.length_b   1.000
_cell.length_c   1.000
_cell.angle_alpha   90.00
_cell.angle_beta   90.00
_cell.angle_gamma   90.00
#
_symmetry.space_group_name_H-M   'P 1'
#
loop_
_entity.id
_entity.type
_entity.pdbx_description
1 polymer ?
#
loop_
_entity_poly.entity_id
_entity_poly.type
_entity_poly.pdbx_seq_one_letter_code
_entity_poly.pdbx_strand_id
1 'polypeptide(L)'
;MNPSGKLPVTIPRSVGQVPCYYNHKVGSGYSSFKKSNNEEGMAKVIFTGGYVDDNIQPLYEFGYGQSFTTFKISNLKIINNPIKLGDEIKFSIDIENIGNFPGSDVVQVYYHFDNAHVILPNKQLIAYKKSIFRTKSKKKN
;
A
#
# COMPACT_ATOMS: atom_id res chain seq x y z
N MET A 1 -24.00 1.05 10.06
CA MET A 1 -22.56 1.25 10.31
C MET A 1 -21.82 1.20 8.97
N ASN A 2 -20.76 2.00 8.78
CA ASN A 2 -19.94 1.99 7.56
C ASN A 2 -18.74 1.02 7.74
N PRO A 3 -18.49 0.07 6.81
CA PRO A 3 -17.33 -0.83 6.90
C PRO A 3 -16.02 -0.04 6.94
N SER A 4 -15.10 -0.49 7.79
CA SER A 4 -13.81 0.17 8.04
C SER A 4 -12.67 -0.80 8.33
N GLY A 5 -12.89 -2.09 8.03
CA GLY A 5 -11.86 -3.12 8.17
C GLY A 5 -10.87 -3.05 7.03
N LYS A 6 -9.59 -3.29 7.32
CA LYS A 6 -8.53 -3.52 6.34
C LYS A 6 -7.91 -4.89 6.58
N LEU A 7 -7.52 -5.59 5.53
CA LEU A 7 -6.94 -6.92 5.62
C LEU A 7 -5.54 -6.89 6.26
N PRO A 8 -5.28 -7.71 7.29
CA PRO A 8 -3.96 -7.85 7.89
C PRO A 8 -3.06 -8.85 7.13
N VAL A 9 -3.58 -9.51 6.10
CA VAL A 9 -2.88 -10.50 5.28
C VAL A 9 -3.22 -10.29 3.81
N THR A 10 -2.32 -10.71 2.92
CA THR A 10 -2.61 -10.75 1.47
C THR A 10 -3.43 -12.00 1.16
N ILE A 11 -4.51 -11.85 0.39
CA ILE A 11 -5.34 -12.96 -0.07
C ILE A 11 -4.90 -13.34 -1.49
N PRO A 12 -4.28 -14.51 -1.70
CA PRO A 12 -3.91 -14.98 -3.03
C PRO A 12 -5.16 -15.33 -3.86
N ARG A 13 -5.01 -15.34 -5.19
CA ARG A 13 -6.04 -15.83 -6.12
C ARG A 13 -6.21 -17.33 -6.06
N SER A 14 -5.10 -18.05 -5.90
CA SER A 14 -5.04 -19.50 -5.88
C SER A 14 -3.92 -19.98 -4.95
N VAL A 15 -3.99 -21.25 -4.54
CA VAL A 15 -2.97 -21.85 -3.65
C VAL A 15 -1.58 -21.87 -4.29
N GLY A 16 -1.49 -21.92 -5.63
CA GLY A 16 -0.22 -21.88 -6.36
C GLY A 16 0.56 -20.56 -6.22
N GLN A 17 -0.08 -19.51 -5.70
CA GLN A 17 0.58 -18.23 -5.40
C GLN A 17 1.23 -18.17 -4.02
N VAL A 18 0.99 -19.16 -3.16
CA VAL A 18 1.58 -19.20 -1.83
C VAL A 18 3.07 -19.57 -1.94
N PRO A 19 3.99 -18.85 -1.28
CA PRO A 19 3.75 -17.76 -0.33
C PRO A 19 3.51 -16.39 -1.00
N CYS A 20 2.42 -15.72 -0.62
CA CYS A 20 2.04 -14.40 -1.12
C CYS A 20 1.95 -13.38 0.03
N TYR A 21 2.83 -12.39 0.05
CA TYR A 21 2.91 -11.38 1.11
C TYR A 21 3.39 -10.02 0.60
N TYR A 22 3.01 -8.95 1.30
CA TYR A 22 3.13 -7.59 0.77
C TYR A 22 4.56 -7.03 0.77
N ASN A 23 5.36 -7.41 1.77
CA ASN A 23 6.74 -6.97 2.02
C ASN A 23 7.77 -7.94 1.42
N HIS A 24 7.54 -8.36 0.17
CA HIS A 24 8.49 -9.17 -0.57
C HIS A 24 9.72 -8.36 -1.00
N LYS A 25 10.79 -9.07 -1.32
CA LYS A 25 12.05 -8.47 -1.78
C LYS A 25 11.88 -7.75 -3.11
N VAL A 26 12.59 -6.64 -3.29
CA VAL A 26 12.70 -5.95 -4.58
C VAL A 26 13.25 -6.95 -5.63
N GLY A 27 12.66 -6.95 -6.83
CA GLY A 27 13.02 -7.87 -7.90
C GLY A 27 12.35 -9.24 -7.84
N SER A 28 11.49 -9.50 -6.85
CA SER A 28 10.59 -10.67 -6.91
C SER A 28 9.57 -10.52 -8.04
N GLY A 29 9.12 -11.64 -8.61
CA GLY A 29 8.16 -11.63 -9.72
C GLY A 29 6.85 -10.89 -9.39
N TYR A 30 6.49 -10.82 -8.10
CA TYR A 30 5.35 -10.05 -7.62
C TYR A 30 5.42 -8.55 -7.97
N SER A 31 6.61 -7.95 -7.94
CA SER A 31 6.80 -6.51 -8.22
C SER A 31 6.90 -6.20 -9.72
N SER A 32 7.12 -7.20 -10.56
CA SER A 32 7.41 -7.02 -11.98
C SER A 32 6.20 -6.56 -12.81
N PHE A 33 4.98 -6.81 -12.33
CA PHE A 33 3.77 -6.52 -13.11
C PHE A 33 3.34 -5.05 -13.07
N LYS A 34 3.55 -4.33 -11.94
CA LYS A 34 3.03 -2.96 -11.72
C LYS A 34 3.66 -1.87 -12.60
N LYS A 35 4.69 -2.15 -13.39
CA LYS A 35 5.45 -1.15 -14.16
C LYS A 35 5.06 -0.97 -15.63
N SER A 36 4.05 -1.69 -16.14
CA SER A 36 3.65 -1.59 -17.56
C SER A 36 2.19 -1.16 -17.67
N ASN A 37 1.99 0.10 -18.01
CA ASN A 37 0.71 0.59 -18.48
C ASN A 37 0.56 0.07 -19.92
N ASN A 38 -0.27 -0.96 -20.09
CA ASN A 38 -0.69 -1.54 -21.36
C ASN A 38 0.42 -2.18 -22.21
N GLU A 39 0.08 -3.34 -22.77
CA GLU A 39 0.78 -4.00 -23.89
C GLU A 39 2.22 -4.43 -23.63
N GLU A 40 2.45 -5.66 -23.17
CA GLU A 40 3.65 -6.41 -23.58
C GLU A 40 3.53 -7.90 -23.20
N GLY A 41 3.70 -8.76 -24.22
CA GLY A 41 3.28 -10.16 -24.26
C GLY A 41 4.06 -11.15 -23.40
N MET A 42 3.95 -12.44 -23.73
CA MET A 42 4.51 -13.59 -23.01
C MET A 42 5.97 -13.45 -22.55
N ALA A 43 6.77 -12.63 -23.23
CA ALA A 43 8.12 -12.27 -22.80
C ALA A 43 8.17 -11.77 -21.35
N LYS A 44 7.23 -10.94 -20.90
CA LYS A 44 7.23 -10.43 -19.53
C LYS A 44 6.96 -11.53 -18.50
N VAL A 45 6.09 -12.49 -18.80
CA VAL A 45 5.84 -13.67 -17.94
C VAL A 45 7.12 -14.48 -17.79
N ILE A 46 7.83 -14.73 -18.90
CA ILE A 46 9.05 -15.53 -18.96
C ILE A 46 10.24 -14.84 -18.27
N PHE A 47 10.45 -13.55 -18.52
CA PHE A 47 11.65 -12.84 -18.04
C PHE A 47 11.48 -12.19 -16.66
N THR A 48 10.24 -12.01 -16.18
CA THR A 48 10.00 -11.27 -14.93
C THR A 48 9.37 -12.12 -13.82
N GLY A 49 9.24 -13.43 -14.02
CA GLY A 49 8.80 -14.38 -12.99
C GLY A 49 7.28 -14.39 -12.77
N GLY A 50 6.50 -14.20 -13.84
CA GLY A 50 5.03 -14.27 -13.82
C GLY A 50 4.50 -15.71 -13.87
N TYR A 51 3.20 -15.88 -13.57
CA TYR A 51 2.49 -17.13 -13.88
C TYR A 51 2.02 -17.11 -15.33
N VAL A 52 2.11 -18.24 -16.03
CA VAL A 52 1.59 -18.38 -17.41
C VAL A 52 0.06 -18.48 -17.40
N ASP A 53 -0.49 -19.11 -16.36
CA ASP A 53 -1.90 -19.48 -16.30
C ASP A 53 -2.76 -18.51 -15.46
N ASP A 54 -2.15 -17.54 -14.76
CA ASP A 54 -2.86 -16.63 -13.87
C ASP A 54 -2.15 -15.27 -13.73
N ASN A 55 -2.86 -14.26 -13.23
CA ASN A 55 -2.30 -12.96 -12.92
C ASN A 55 -1.49 -13.02 -11.61
N ILE A 56 -0.27 -12.49 -11.63
CA ILE A 56 0.62 -12.47 -10.47
C ILE A 56 0.15 -11.54 -9.32
N GLN A 57 -0.76 -10.61 -9.59
CA GLN A 57 -1.34 -9.76 -8.55
C GLN A 57 -2.30 -10.56 -7.66
N PRO A 58 -2.26 -10.37 -6.33
CA PRO A 58 -3.17 -11.06 -5.42
C PRO A 58 -4.61 -10.63 -5.67
N LEU A 59 -5.55 -11.41 -5.14
CA LEU A 59 -6.96 -11.04 -5.20
C LEU A 59 -7.24 -9.80 -4.34
N TYR A 60 -6.70 -9.78 -3.11
CA TYR A 60 -6.73 -8.62 -2.23
C TYR A 60 -5.37 -8.41 -1.57
N GLU A 61 -4.81 -7.21 -1.73
CA GLU A 61 -3.54 -6.84 -1.11
C GLU A 61 -3.67 -6.66 0.41
N PHE A 62 -2.55 -6.81 1.13
CA PHE A 62 -2.45 -6.34 2.50
C PHE A 62 -2.91 -4.88 2.61
N GLY A 63 -3.70 -4.60 3.64
CA GLY A 63 -4.26 -3.28 3.89
C GLY A 63 -5.43 -2.92 2.98
N TYR A 64 -5.90 -3.81 2.11
CA TYR A 64 -7.12 -3.61 1.31
C TYR A 64 -8.36 -3.57 2.19
N GLY A 65 -9.32 -2.71 1.85
CA GLY A 65 -10.64 -2.69 2.45
C GLY A 65 -11.49 -1.54 1.93
N GLN A 66 -12.76 -1.80 1.72
CA GLN A 66 -13.73 -0.87 1.14
C GLN A 66 -14.46 -0.07 2.23
N SER A 67 -15.02 1.07 1.81
CA SER A 67 -15.83 1.97 2.63
C SER A 67 -16.97 2.51 1.75
N PHE A 68 -18.11 2.83 2.34
CA PHE A 68 -19.22 3.50 1.63
C PHE A 68 -18.96 4.98 1.35
N THR A 69 -17.85 5.52 1.86
CA THR A 69 -17.39 6.88 1.56
C THR A 69 -15.97 6.86 1.03
N THR A 70 -15.61 7.90 0.29
CA THR A 70 -14.30 8.06 -0.34
C THR A 70 -13.45 9.02 0.48
N PHE A 71 -12.21 8.63 0.77
CA PHE A 71 -11.24 9.46 1.45
C PHE A 71 -10.15 9.93 0.49
N LYS A 72 -9.90 11.24 0.48
CA LYS A 72 -8.78 11.84 -0.23
C LYS A 72 -7.63 12.04 0.74
N ILE A 73 -6.47 11.51 0.37
CA ILE A 73 -5.22 11.66 1.12
C ILE A 73 -4.30 12.57 0.31
N SER A 74 -3.72 13.59 0.94
CA SER A 74 -2.87 14.57 0.26
C SER A 74 -1.83 15.18 1.18
N ASN A 75 -0.88 15.94 0.61
CA ASN A 75 0.08 16.76 1.34
C ASN A 75 0.93 16.01 2.37
N LEU A 76 1.45 14.83 2.03
CA LEU A 76 2.45 14.16 2.86
C LEU A 76 3.71 15.04 2.96
N LYS A 77 4.09 15.42 4.18
CA LYS A 77 5.26 16.27 4.46
C LYS A 77 6.04 15.73 5.64
N ILE A 78 7.36 15.67 5.51
CA ILE A 78 8.27 15.45 6.63
C ILE A 78 8.52 16.80 7.29
N ILE A 79 8.31 16.88 8.61
CA ILE A 79 8.37 18.13 9.37
C ILE A 79 9.81 18.47 9.74
N ASN A 80 10.63 17.47 10.08
CA ASN A 80 11.99 17.64 10.58
C ASN A 80 13.05 17.18 9.57
N ASN A 81 13.06 17.77 8.38
CA ASN A 81 14.09 17.52 7.37
C ASN A 81 15.13 18.67 7.37
N PRO A 82 16.45 18.42 7.46
CA PRO A 82 17.15 17.13 7.44
C PRO A 82 17.03 16.33 8.73
N ILE A 83 16.92 15.00 8.62
CA ILE A 83 16.83 14.05 9.74
C ILE A 83 18.24 13.55 10.07
N LYS A 84 18.64 13.56 11.35
CA LYS A 84 19.91 12.98 11.80
C LYS A 84 19.71 11.57 12.37
N LEU A 85 20.81 10.83 12.47
CA LEU A 85 20.80 9.52 13.10
C LEU A 85 20.35 9.65 14.57
N GLY A 86 19.32 8.89 14.94
CA GLY A 86 18.72 8.91 16.28
C GLY A 86 17.54 9.87 16.43
N ASP A 87 17.24 10.71 15.44
CA ASP A 87 16.07 11.60 15.47
C ASP A 87 14.76 10.82 15.22
N GLU A 88 13.69 11.23 15.89
CA GLU A 88 12.34 10.76 15.58
C GLU A 88 11.84 11.37 14.26
N ILE A 89 11.36 10.56 13.32
CA ILE A 89 10.80 11.06 12.07
C ILE A 89 9.36 11.55 12.32
N LYS A 90 9.12 12.85 12.14
CA LYS A 90 7.79 13.45 12.24
C LYS A 90 7.29 13.79 10.85
N PHE A 91 6.10 13.32 10.51
CA PHE A 91 5.43 13.64 9.25
C PHE A 91 4.00 14.07 9.50
N SER A 92 3.42 14.78 8.55
CA SER A 92 2.01 15.15 8.56
C SER A 92 1.38 14.84 7.21
N ILE A 93 0.09 14.48 7.24
CA ILE A 93 -0.71 14.16 6.08
C ILE A 93 -2.14 14.70 6.25
N ASP A 94 -2.70 15.22 5.17
CA ASP A 94 -4.08 15.70 5.14
C ASP A 94 -5.01 14.58 4.67
N ILE A 95 -6.05 14.31 5.45
CA ILE A 95 -7.08 13.32 5.13
C ILE A 95 -8.44 13.99 5.11
N GLU A 96 -9.17 13.81 4.03
CA GLU A 96 -10.47 14.43 3.80
C GLU A 96 -11.50 13.37 3.38
N ASN A 97 -12.66 13.38 4.03
CA ASN A 97 -13.80 12.59 3.59
C ASN A 97 -14.55 13.36 2.49
N ILE A 98 -14.37 12.96 1.23
CA ILE A 98 -15.00 13.63 0.07
C ILE A 98 -16.34 13.00 -0.34
N GLY A 99 -16.73 11.88 0.29
CA GLY A 99 -17.99 11.22 -0.02
C GLY A 99 -19.18 11.74 0.80
N ASN A 100 -20.35 11.13 0.56
CA ASN A 100 -21.64 11.58 1.10
C ASN A 100 -21.98 10.97 2.46
N PHE A 101 -21.21 9.99 2.95
CA PHE A 101 -21.49 9.28 4.18
C PHE A 101 -20.40 9.53 5.23
N PRO A 102 -20.76 9.57 6.54
CA PRO A 102 -19.76 9.49 7.59
C PRO A 102 -19.08 8.12 7.53
N GLY A 103 -17.81 8.07 7.92
CA GLY A 103 -17.03 6.85 7.81
C GLY A 103 -15.77 6.90 8.65
N SER A 104 -15.11 5.76 8.74
CA SER A 104 -13.78 5.68 9.34
C SER A 104 -12.87 4.88 8.43
N ASP A 105 -11.62 5.31 8.34
CA ASP A 105 -10.62 4.63 7.53
C ASP A 105 -9.32 4.48 8.32
N VAL A 106 -8.50 3.51 7.91
CA VAL A 106 -7.19 3.24 8.47
C VAL A 106 -6.15 3.77 7.49
N VAL A 107 -5.49 4.85 7.87
CA VAL A 107 -4.36 5.38 7.09
C VAL A 107 -3.12 4.59 7.47
N GLN A 108 -2.43 4.07 6.46
CA GLN A 108 -1.26 3.23 6.59
C GLN A 108 -0.07 3.95 5.97
N VAL A 109 1.06 3.96 6.68
CA VAL A 109 2.29 4.61 6.25
C VAL A 109 3.33 3.53 6.02
N TYR A 110 3.87 3.52 4.82
CA TYR A 110 4.87 2.57 4.38
C TYR A 110 6.20 3.27 4.13
N TYR A 111 7.27 2.57 4.43
CA TYR A 111 8.63 2.99 4.15
C TYR A 111 9.27 2.05 3.13
N HIS A 112 10.11 2.62 2.27
CA HIS A 112 11.01 1.91 1.39
C HIS A 112 12.39 2.57 1.46
N PHE A 113 13.44 1.77 1.38
CA PHE A 113 14.81 2.27 1.36
C PHE A 113 15.47 1.91 0.03
N ASP A 114 15.85 2.95 -0.71
CA ASP A 114 16.59 2.83 -1.96
C ASP A 114 18.09 2.68 -1.70
N ASN A 115 18.80 1.97 -2.58
CA ASN A 115 20.27 1.84 -2.57
C ASN A 115 20.87 1.14 -1.33
N ALA A 116 20.19 0.14 -0.77
CA ALA A 116 20.79 -0.72 0.25
C ALA A 116 21.87 -1.63 -0.31
N HIS A 117 22.88 -1.91 0.53
CA HIS A 117 23.90 -2.93 0.28
C HIS A 117 23.32 -4.35 0.24
N VAL A 118 22.13 -4.56 0.80
CA VAL A 118 21.41 -5.84 0.81
C VAL A 118 19.99 -5.65 0.28
N ILE A 119 19.39 -6.71 -0.26
CA ILE A 119 18.02 -6.65 -0.79
C ILE A 119 17.04 -6.50 0.37
N LEU A 120 16.42 -5.32 0.46
CA LEU A 120 15.36 -5.01 1.41
C LEU A 120 13.96 -5.23 0.80
N PRO A 121 12.90 -5.25 1.64
CA PRO A 121 11.54 -5.30 1.15
C PRO A 121 11.16 -4.09 0.29
N ASN A 122 10.28 -4.32 -0.67
CA ASN A 122 9.71 -3.30 -1.56
C ASN A 122 8.93 -2.20 -0.81
N LYS A 123 8.29 -2.52 0.32
CA LYS A 123 7.63 -1.60 1.24
C LYS A 123 7.41 -2.29 2.59
N GLN A 124 7.51 -1.54 3.68
CA GLN A 124 7.26 -2.02 5.04
C GLN A 124 6.29 -1.10 5.77
N LEU A 125 5.28 -1.65 6.43
CA LEU A 125 4.37 -0.86 7.25
C LEU A 125 5.11 -0.37 8.50
N ILE A 126 5.18 0.96 8.69
CA ILE A 126 5.84 1.57 9.84
C ILE A 126 4.87 2.20 10.84
N ALA A 127 3.70 2.64 10.37
CA ALA A 127 2.69 3.25 11.22
C ALA A 127 1.31 3.11 10.60
N TYR A 128 0.28 3.09 11.46
CA TYR A 128 -1.10 3.19 11.03
C TYR A 128 -1.92 4.00 12.03
N LYS A 129 -2.99 4.64 11.56
CA LYS A 129 -3.93 5.36 12.42
C LYS A 129 -5.34 5.20 11.87
N LYS A 130 -6.24 4.68 12.71
CA LYS A 130 -7.68 4.68 12.42
C LYS A 130 -8.27 6.03 12.82
N SER A 131 -8.98 6.68 11.90
CA SER A 131 -9.63 7.97 12.15
C SER A 131 -11.08 7.93 11.71
N ILE A 132 -11.95 8.56 12.51
CA ILE A 132 -13.39 8.70 12.26
C ILE A 132 -13.64 10.09 11.70
N PHE A 133 -14.41 10.18 10.62
CA PHE A 133 -14.73 11.42 9.92
C PHE A 133 -16.23 11.59 9.75
N ARG A 134 -16.69 12.82 9.91
CA ARG A 134 -18.03 13.23 9.48
C ARG A 134 -18.04 13.40 7.95
N THR A 135 -19.23 13.46 7.36
CA THR A 135 -19.40 13.77 5.93
C THR A 135 -18.73 15.09 5.58
N LYS A 136 -18.01 15.16 4.44
CA LYS A 136 -17.35 16.39 3.94
C LYS A 136 -16.46 17.09 4.98
N SER A 137 -15.72 16.31 5.77
CA SER A 137 -14.83 16.83 6.82
C SER A 137 -13.35 16.59 6.49
N LYS A 138 -12.51 17.54 6.87
CA LYS A 138 -11.05 17.50 6.68
C LYS A 138 -10.35 17.43 8.03
N LYS A 139 -9.32 16.59 8.15
CA LYS A 139 -8.46 16.50 9.33
C LYS A 139 -7.00 16.44 8.92
N LYS A 140 -6.18 17.24 9.59
CA LYS A 140 -4.73 17.17 9.50
C LYS A 140 -4.22 16.20 10.57
N ASN A 141 -3.42 15.23 10.18
CA ASN A 141 -2.81 14.26 11.09
C ASN A 141 -1.30 14.20 10.92
#